data_AF-A0A1M6H9E7-F1
#
_entry.id   AF-A0A1M6H9E7-F1
#
_cell.length_a   1.000
_cell.length_b   1.000
_cell.length_c   1.000
_cell.angle_alpha   90.00
_cell.angle_beta   90.00
_cell.angle_gamma   90.00
#
_symmetry.space_group_name_H-M   'P 1'
#
loop_
_entity.id
_entity.type
_entity.pdbx_description
1 polymer ?
#
loop_
_entity_poly.entity_id
_entity_poly.type
_entity_poly.pdbx_seq_one_letter_code
_entity_poly.pdbx_strand_id
1 'polypeptide(L)'
;MTGTPRFRSMAVEADTRIIGLDTHRVFAEAVALEDGAYRCLGRVEVTLDHLETFAATPHPTDRVVVEATGNATAALEIPAAKVG
;
A
#
# COMPACT_ATOMS: atom_id res chain seq x y z
N MET A 1 19.71 6.92 17.90
CA MET A 1 18.51 7.77 17.74
C MET A 1 17.31 6.87 17.46
N THR A 2 16.52 6.55 18.48
CA THR A 2 15.25 5.80 18.35
C THR A 2 14.11 6.82 18.38
N GLY A 3 13.76 7.35 17.21
CA GLY A 3 12.54 8.14 17.06
C GLY A 3 11.36 7.19 17.03
N THR A 4 10.47 7.26 18.02
CA THR A 4 9.19 6.54 17.96
C THR A 4 8.41 7.04 16.74
N PRO A 5 8.05 6.16 15.79
CA PRO A 5 7.27 6.58 14.64
C PRO A 5 5.95 7.18 15.10
N ARG A 6 5.69 8.44 14.73
CA ARG A 6 4.41 9.10 14.96
C ARG A 6 3.49 8.74 13.81
N PHE A 7 2.68 7.70 14.00
CA PHE A 7 1.55 7.43 13.12
C PHE A 7 0.49 8.50 13.35
N ARG A 8 0.19 9.29 12.31
CA ARG A 8 -0.92 10.25 12.34
C ARG A 8 -2.18 9.47 11.99
N SER A 9 -3.15 9.37 12.91
CA SER A 9 -4.44 8.77 12.60
C SER A 9 -5.15 9.64 11.56
N MET A 10 -5.34 9.11 10.35
CA MET A 10 -6.23 9.72 9.37
C MET A 10 -7.64 9.22 9.69
N ALA A 11 -8.61 10.14 9.76
CA ALA A 11 -10.02 9.75 9.73
C ALA A 11 -10.29 9.15 8.36
N VAL A 12 -10.53 7.85 8.34
CA VAL A 12 -10.86 7.08 7.14
C VAL A 12 -12.39 7.06 7.09
N GLU A 13 -12.97 7.50 5.98
CA GLU A 13 -14.43 7.52 5.83
C GLU A 13 -14.98 6.11 5.99
N ALA A 14 -16.17 5.97 6.58
CA ALA A 14 -16.87 4.68 6.60
C ALA A 14 -17.03 4.20 5.16
N ASP A 15 -16.76 2.91 4.89
CA ASP A 15 -16.64 2.28 3.55
C ASP A 15 -15.27 2.41 2.85
N THR A 16 -14.29 3.13 3.42
CA THR A 16 -12.94 3.17 2.84
C THR A 16 -12.10 1.97 3.29
N ARG A 17 -11.70 1.13 2.35
CA ARG A 17 -10.70 0.08 2.56
C ARG A 17 -9.28 0.65 2.45
N ILE A 18 -8.44 0.35 3.44
CA ILE A 18 -7.02 0.72 3.44
C ILE A 18 -6.20 -0.48 3.01
N ILE A 19 -5.26 -0.30 2.08
CA ILE A 19 -4.36 -1.36 1.62
C ILE A 19 -2.93 -0.98 2.00
N GLY A 20 -2.34 -1.71 2.94
CA GLY A 20 -0.93 -1.59 3.30
C GLY A 20 -0.05 -2.49 2.43
N LEU A 21 1.03 -1.93 1.88
CA LEU A 21 2.10 -2.64 1.20
C LEU A 21 3.39 -2.51 2.01
N ASP A 22 3.88 -3.63 2.54
CA ASP A 22 5.18 -3.72 3.21
C ASP A 22 6.21 -4.28 2.22
N THR A 23 7.22 -3.49 1.86
CA THR A 23 8.12 -3.82 0.76
C THR A 23 9.39 -4.50 1.26
N HIS A 24 9.51 -5.80 1.01
CA HIS A 24 10.75 -6.53 1.15
C HIS A 24 11.57 -6.44 -0.17
N ARG A 25 12.87 -6.78 -0.12
CA ARG A 25 13.80 -6.61 -1.26
C ARG A 25 13.38 -7.26 -2.59
N VAL A 26 12.49 -8.25 -2.56
CA VAL A 26 12.08 -9.04 -3.74
C VAL A 26 10.56 -9.16 -3.91
N PHE A 27 9.78 -8.82 -2.88
CA PHE A 27 8.32 -8.84 -2.91
C PHE A 27 7.76 -7.86 -1.87
N ALA A 28 6.54 -7.39 -2.09
CA ALA A 28 5.75 -6.68 -1.09
C ALA A 28 4.65 -7.59 -0.54
N GLU A 29 4.37 -7.49 0.76
CA GLU A 29 3.19 -8.12 1.38
C GLU A 29 2.04 -7.13 1.41
N ALA A 30 0.88 -7.56 0.93
CA ALA A 30 -0.32 -6.73 0.81
C ALA A 30 -1.38 -7.14 1.82
N VAL A 31 -1.90 -6.18 2.58
CA VAL A 31 -2.96 -6.38 3.59
C VAL A 31 -4.03 -5.31 3.43
N ALA A 32 -5.30 -5.72 3.47
CA ALA A 32 -6.44 -4.81 3.54
C ALA A 32 -6.93 -4.66 4.98
N LEU A 33 -7.29 -3.44 5.38
CA LEU A 33 -8.14 -3.14 6.52
C LEU A 33 -9.47 -2.60 6.00
N GLU A 34 -10.56 -3.27 6.32
CA GLU A 34 -11.92 -2.95 5.88
C GLU A 34 -12.88 -3.30 7.02
N ASP A 35 -13.77 -2.38 7.38
CA ASP A 35 -14.72 -2.55 8.51
C ASP A 35 -14.07 -3.02 9.83
N GLY A 36 -12.83 -2.58 10.08
CA GLY A 36 -12.06 -2.97 11.28
C GLY A 36 -11.46 -4.38 11.23
N ALA A 37 -11.61 -5.11 10.13
CA ALA A 37 -11.04 -6.44 9.92
C ALA A 37 -9.86 -6.41 8.95
N TYR A 38 -8.82 -7.21 9.25
CA TYR A 38 -7.66 -7.37 8.39
C TYR A 38 -7.81 -8.57 7.46
N ARG A 39 -7.50 -8.39 6.18
CA ARG A 39 -7.45 -9.47 5.17
C ARG A 39 -6.12 -9.48 4.44
N CYS A 40 -5.42 -10.61 4.47
CA CYS A 40 -4.22 -10.80 3.66
C CYS A 40 -4.60 -10.89 2.17
N LEU A 41 -3.94 -10.07 1.35
CA LEU A 41 -4.12 -10.05 -0.11
C LEU A 41 -3.02 -10.84 -0.83
N GLY A 42 -1.99 -11.26 -0.10
CA GLY A 42 -0.89 -12.07 -0.61
C GLY A 42 0.38 -11.27 -0.88
N ARG A 43 1.28 -11.87 -1.66
CA ARG A 43 2.56 -11.27 -2.05
C ARG A 43 2.48 -10.72 -3.47
N VAL A 44 3.10 -9.57 -3.65
CA VAL A 44 3.28 -8.92 -4.94
C VAL A 44 4.77 -8.90 -5.24
N GLU A 45 5.20 -9.48 -6.36
CA GLU A 45 6.60 -9.35 -6.76
C GLU A 45 6.93 -7.88 -7.05
N VAL A 46 8.10 -7.40 -6.61
CA VAL A 46 8.52 -6.00 -6.84
C VAL A 46 9.16 -5.89 -8.23
N THR A 47 8.34 -6.10 -9.24
CA THR A 47 8.63 -5.85 -10.66
C THR A 47 7.59 -4.89 -11.22
N LEU A 48 7.93 -4.15 -12.27
CA LEU A 48 7.02 -3.17 -12.87
C LEU A 48 5.66 -3.80 -13.23
N ASP A 49 5.65 -4.89 -13.98
CA ASP A 49 4.43 -5.57 -14.46
C ASP A 49 3.53 -6.05 -13.31
N HIS A 50 4.12 -6.59 -12.23
CA HIS A 50 3.37 -7.06 -11.07
C HIS A 50 2.81 -5.90 -10.24
N LEU A 51 3.56 -4.80 -10.11
CA LEU A 51 3.07 -3.59 -9.45
C LEU A 51 1.96 -2.92 -10.26
N GLU A 52 2.06 -2.90 -11.60
CA GLU A 52 1.00 -2.38 -12.46
C GLU A 52 -0.28 -3.20 -12.40
N THR A 53 -0.13 -4.53 -12.37
CA THR A 53 -1.25 -5.48 -12.20
C THR A 53 -1.90 -5.27 -10.84
N PHE A 54 -1.09 -5.16 -9.78
CA PHE A 54 -1.59 -4.88 -8.44
C PHE A 54 -2.31 -3.53 -8.39
N ALA A 55 -1.76 -2.47 -9.00
CA ALA A 55 -2.35 -1.13 -9.01
C ALA A 55 -3.70 -1.05 -9.74
N ALA A 56 -4.04 -2.05 -10.55
CA ALA A 56 -5.36 -2.16 -11.19
C ALA A 56 -6.43 -2.84 -10.31
N THR A 57 -6.05 -3.38 -9.14
CA THR A 57 -6.97 -4.10 -8.24
C THR A 57 -7.75 -3.26 -7.24
N PRO A 58 -7.24 -2.13 -6.70
CA PRO A 58 -7.98 -1.31 -5.76
C PRO A 58 -9.15 -0.57 -6.40
N HIS A 59 -10.22 -0.37 -5.64
CA HIS A 59 -11.32 0.51 -6.02
C HIS A 59 -10.89 1.99 -5.91
N PRO A 60 -11.48 2.94 -6.66
CA PRO A 60 -11.14 4.37 -6.56
C PRO A 60 -11.26 4.98 -5.15
N THR A 61 -12.05 4.39 -4.26
CA THR A 61 -12.18 4.83 -2.87
C THR A 61 -11.13 4.21 -1.95
N ASP A 62 -10.39 3.20 -2.40
CA ASP A 62 -9.36 2.53 -1.61
C ASP A 62 -8.18 3.48 -1.36
N ARG A 63 -7.61 3.39 -0.16
CA ARG A 63 -6.41 4.15 0.21
C ARG A 63 -5.22 3.19 0.29
N VAL A 64 -4.31 3.29 -0.68
CA VAL A 64 -3.08 2.48 -0.69
C VAL A 64 -1.97 3.20 0.07
N VAL A 65 -1.37 2.52 1.04
CA VAL A 65 -0.23 3.00 1.83
C VAL A 65 0.96 2.10 1.54
N VAL A 66 2.04 2.67 1.01
CA VAL A 66 3.27 1.94 0.70
C VAL A 66 4.33 2.27 1.74
N GLU A 67 4.92 1.23 2.34
CA GLU A 67 6.04 1.41 3.26
C GLU A 67 7.25 1.98 2.51
N ALA A 68 7.76 3.11 2.99
CA ALA A 68 8.89 3.81 2.40
C ALA A 68 10.21 3.53 3.14
N THR A 69 10.69 2.29 3.11
CA THR A 69 12.06 1.98 3.57
C THR A 69 13.03 1.97 2.39
N GLY A 70 14.06 2.83 2.43
CA GLY A 70 15.31 2.83 1.63
C GLY A 70 15.25 2.90 0.08
N ASN A 71 14.34 2.19 -0.57
CA ASN A 71 14.24 1.98 -2.02
C ASN A 71 12.81 2.19 -2.58
N ALA A 72 11.87 2.61 -1.75
CA ALA A 72 10.46 2.75 -2.12
C ALA A 72 10.13 3.91 -3.07
N THR A 73 11.09 4.82 -3.32
CA THR A 73 10.89 5.95 -4.24
C THR A 73 10.51 5.48 -5.65
N ALA A 74 11.04 4.34 -6.12
CA ALA A 74 10.69 3.77 -7.43
C ALA A 74 9.26 3.18 -7.47
N ALA A 75 8.73 2.72 -6.34
CA ALA A 75 7.38 2.15 -6.26
C ALA A 75 6.29 3.22 -6.14
N LEU A 76 6.62 4.47 -5.74
CA LEU A 76 5.66 5.56 -5.57
C LEU A 76 5.28 6.27 -6.89
N GLU A 77 6.15 6.23 -7.91
CA GLU A 77 5.86 6.85 -9.21
C GLU A 77 4.75 6.11 -10.00
N ILE A 78 4.61 4.80 -9.80
CA ILE A 78 3.66 3.95 -10.56
C ILE A 78 2.21 4.14 -10.08
N PRO A 79 1.88 4.12 -8.78
CA PRO A 79 0.53 4.36 -8.29
C PRO A 79 0.05 5.78 -8.60
N ALA A 80 0.92 6.79 -8.46
CA ALA A 80 0.57 8.19 -8.70
C ALA A 80 0.10 8.46 -10.15
N ALA A 81 0.57 7.68 -11.13
CA ALA A 81 0.13 7.80 -12.52
C ALA A 81 -1.29 7.26 -12.80
N LYS A 82 -1.88 6.50 -11.86
CA LYS A 82 -3.20 5.87 -12.01
C LYS A 82 -4.28 6.40 -11.06
N VAL A 83 -3.91 7.17 -10.04
CA VAL A 83 -4.88 7.89 -9.19
C VAL A 83 -5.11 9.29 -9.80
N GLY A 84 -6.01 9.37 -10.77
CA GLY A 84 -6.56 10.62 -11.30
C GLY A 84 -7.74 11.12 -10.47
#